data_AF-A0A1Y4E7K7-F1
#
_entry.id   AF-A0A1Y4E7K7-F1
#
_cell.length_a   1.000
_cell.length_b   1.000
_cell.length_c   1.000
_cell.angle_alpha   90.00
_cell.angle_beta   90.00
_cell.angle_gamma   90.00
#
_symmetry.space_group_name_H-M   'P 1'
#
loop_
_entity.id
_entity.type
_entity.pdbx_description
1 polymer ?
#
loop_
_entity_poly.entity_id
_entity_poly.type
_entity_poly.pdbx_seq_one_letter_code
_entity_poly.pdbx_strand_id
1 'polypeptide(L)' 'MKQVKRRLLKDIIFCLWLGFEVIGVFLLAVIAGLWLDDYFNSRPLWIFGLLILAFIYVIKLLLGVGKDE' A
#
# COMPACT_ATOMS: atom_id res chain seq x y z
N MET A 1 -20.69 21.98 -16.86
CA MET A 1 -20.96 20.85 -15.92
C MET A 1 -20.38 19.49 -16.33
N LYS A 2 -20.40 19.08 -17.62
CA LYS A 2 -19.89 17.74 -18.04
C LYS A 2 -18.38 17.50 -17.80
N GLN A 3 -17.54 18.53 -17.80
CA GLN A 3 -16.09 18.38 -17.61
C GLN A 3 -15.68 18.18 -16.13
N VAL A 4 -16.39 18.79 -15.19
CA VAL A 4 -16.13 18.63 -13.74
C VAL A 4 -16.44 17.20 -13.31
N LYS A 5 -17.54 16.63 -13.81
CA LYS A 5 -17.93 15.24 -13.54
C LYS A 5 -16.87 14.23 -14.01
N ARG A 6 -16.16 14.51 -15.11
CA ARG A 6 -15.06 13.67 -15.61
C ARG A 6 -13.78 13.77 -14.79
N ARG A 7 -13.46 14.93 -14.19
CA ARG A 7 -12.33 15.05 -13.26
C ARG A 7 -12.57 14.27 -11.98
N LEU A 8 -13.73 14.47 -11.35
CA LEU A 8 -14.10 13.75 -10.13
C LEU A 8 -14.11 12.22 -10.33
N LEU A 9 -14.58 11.73 -11.47
CA LEU A 9 -14.51 10.29 -11.78
C LEU A 9 -13.07 9.79 -11.93
N LYS A 10 -12.17 10.59 -12.51
CA LYS A 10 -10.75 10.23 -12.60
C LYS A 10 -10.09 10.23 -11.22
N ASP A 11 -10.38 11.21 -10.36
CA ASP A 11 -9.86 11.25 -8.99
C ASP A 11 -10.36 10.07 -8.15
N ILE A 12 -11.63 9.69 -8.29
CA ILE A 12 -12.18 8.52 -7.60
C ILE A 12 -11.51 7.23 -8.09
N ILE A 13 -11.34 7.05 -9.40
CA ILE A 13 -10.67 5.87 -9.95
C ILE A 13 -9.20 5.84 -9.54
N PHE A 14 -8.53 6.99 -9.51
CA PHE A 14 -7.15 7.11 -9.08
C PHE A 14 -6.99 6.80 -7.59
N CYS A 15 -7.85 7.34 -6.73
CA CYS A 15 -7.87 7.04 -5.31
C CYS A 15 -8.22 5.57 -5.04
N LEU A 16 -9.13 4.98 -5.83
CA LEU A 16 -9.47 3.56 -5.75
C LEU A 16 -8.30 2.67 -6.17
N TRP A 17 -7.59 3.03 -7.24
CA TRP A 17 -6.38 2.33 -7.69
C TRP A 17 -5.28 2.40 -6.64
N LEU A 18 -5.05 3.59 -6.08
CA LEU A 18 -4.08 3.81 -5.02
C LEU A 18 -4.42 2.98 -3.76
N GLY A 19 -5.70 2.97 -3.37
CA GLY A 19 -6.17 2.13 -2.27
C GLY A 19 -5.96 0.64 -2.55
N PHE A 20 -6.22 0.18 -3.77
CA PHE A 20 -5.97 -1.21 -4.17
C PHE A 20 -4.48 -1.56 -4.15
N GLU A 21 -3.60 -0.66 -4.60
CA GLU A 21 -2.15 -0.84 -4.55
C GLU A 21 -1.64 -0.93 -3.11
N VAL A 22 -2.13 -0.07 -2.22
CA VAL A 22 -1.81 -0.11 -0.78
C VAL A 22 -2.25 -1.42 -0.14
N ILE A 23 -3.48 -1.87 -0.40
CA ILE A 23 -4.02 -3.14 0.12
C ILE A 23 -3.20 -4.31 -0.43
N GLY A 24 -2.85 -4.29 -1.72
CA GLY A 24 -2.06 -5.33 -2.37
C GLY A 24 -0.66 -5.48 -1.78
N VAL A 25 0.06 -4.36 -1.60
CA VAL A 25 1.39 -4.36 -0.98
C VAL A 25 1.33 -4.83 0.48
N PHE A 26 0.31 -4.40 1.22
CA PHE A 26 0.11 -4.84 2.61
C PHE A 26 -0.14 -6.35 2.70
N LEU A 27 -1.02 -6.89 1.84
CA LEU A 27 -1.32 -8.31 1.81
C LEU A 27 -0.08 -9.15 1.43
N LEU A 28 0.69 -8.70 0.43
CA LEU A 28 1.95 -9.33 0.04
C LEU A 28 2.97 -9.33 1.17
N ALA A 29 3.12 -8.20 1.88
CA ALA A 29 4.05 -8.09 3.00
C ALA A 29 3.68 -9.03 4.16
N VAL A 30 2.38 -9.19 4.45
CA VAL A 30 1.90 -10.12 5.47
C VAL A 30 2.17 -11.57 5.07
N ILE A 31 1.84 -11.96 3.83
CA ILE A 31 2.08 -13.32 3.34
C ILE A 31 3.58 -13.64 3.32
N ALA A 32 4.40 -12.73 2.80
CA ALA A 32 5.85 -12.87 2.78
C ALA A 32 6.44 -12.90 4.19
N GLY A 33 5.94 -12.07 5.11
CA GLY A 33 6.37 -12.04 6.50
C GLY A 33 6.05 -13.33 7.25
N LEU A 34 4.85 -13.88 7.08
CA LEU A 34 4.47 -15.17 7.66
C LEU A 34 5.33 -16.31 7.11
N TRP A 35 5.56 -16.32 5.80
CA TRP A 35 6.39 -17.34 5.17
C TRP A 35 7.85 -17.26 5.63
N LEU A 36 8.37 -16.05 5.81
CA LEU A 36 9.74 -15.83 6.28
C LEU A 36 9.91 -16.18 7.77
N ASP A 37 8.93 -15.82 8.61
CA ASP A 37 8.95 -16.20 10.03
C ASP A 37 8.88 -17.73 10.21
N ASP A 38 8.07 -18.43 9.41
CA ASP A 38 7.99 -19.90 9.40
C ASP A 38 9.32 -20.52 8.92
N TYR A 39 9.91 -19.99 7.84
CA TYR A 39 11.18 -20.48 7.30
C TYR A 39 12.35 -20.33 8.28
N PHE A 40 12.45 -19.20 8.98
CA PHE A 40 13.53 -18.94 9.93
C PHE A 40 13.26 -19.51 11.33
N ASN A 41 12.12 -20.17 11.55
CA ASN A 41 11.63 -20.65 12.86
C ASN A 41 11.86 -19.61 13.97
N SER A 42 11.78 -18.34 13.59
CA SER A 42 12.11 -17.21 14.44
C SER A 42 10.80 -16.69 15.04
N ARG A 43 10.88 -16.13 16.25
CA ARG A 43 9.75 -15.37 16.80
C ARG A 43 9.27 -14.35 15.76
N PRO A 44 7.98 -13.93 15.77
CA PRO A 44 7.35 -13.10 14.73
C PRO A 44 7.96 -11.68 14.67
N LEU A 45 9.20 -11.61 14.23
CA LEU A 45 10.06 -10.43 14.16
C LEU A 45 10.18 -10.01 12.70
N TRP A 46 10.23 -10.96 11.76
CA TRP A 46 10.31 -10.66 10.35
C TRP A 46 9.02 -10.08 9.82
N ILE A 47 7.87 -10.61 10.25
CA ILE A 47 6.58 -10.01 9.93
C ILE A 47 6.47 -8.58 10.45
N PHE A 48 6.99 -8.31 11.65
CA PHE A 48 6.99 -6.96 12.22
C PHE A 48 7.85 -6.00 11.39
N GLY A 49 9.06 -6.44 11.00
CA GLY A 49 9.95 -5.65 10.14
C GLY A 49 9.34 -5.36 8.77
N LEU A 50 8.78 -6.38 8.11
CA LEU A 50 8.11 -6.27 6.81
C LEU A 50 6.86 -5.38 6.89
N LEU A 51 6.09 -5.46 7.97
CA LEU A 51 4.91 -4.64 8.18
C LEU A 51 5.27 -3.15 8.32
N ILE A 52 6.33 -2.83 9.08
CA ILE A 52 6.84 -1.47 9.20
C ILE A 52 7.34 -0.95 7.85
N LEU A 53 8.07 -1.78 7.09
CA LEU A 53 8.55 -1.43 5.75
C LEU A 53 7.38 -1.15 4.79
N ALA A 54 6.37 -2.01 4.78
CA ALA A 54 5.16 -1.82 4.00
C ALA A 54 4.42 -0.54 4.41
N PHE A 55 4.35 -0.24 5.71
CA PHE A 55 3.74 0.98 6.21
C PHE A 55 4.48 2.23 5.76
N ILE A 56 5.82 2.24 5.85
CA ILE A 56 6.65 3.35 5.35
C ILE A 56 6.48 3.51 3.83
N TYR A 57 6.40 2.41 3.09
CA TYR A 57 6.17 2.43 1.64
C TYR A 57 4.81 3.06 1.31
N VAL A 58 3.75 2.67 2.00
CA VAL A 58 2.40 3.25 1.85
C VAL A 58 2.39 4.73 2.17
N ILE A 59 3.04 5.16 3.25
CA ILE A 59 3.12 6.59 3.60
C ILE A 59 3.92 7.37 2.55
N LYS A 60 5.01 6.81 2.02
CA LYS A 60 5.75 7.39 0.89
C LYS A 60 4.92 7.47 -0.38
N LEU A 61 4.11 6.45 -0.68
CA LEU A 61 3.22 6.42 -1.83
C LEU A 61 2.16 7.53 -1.72
N LEU A 62 1.52 7.64 -0.55
CA LEU A 62 0.53 8.67 -0.24
C LEU A 62 1.14 10.09 -0.27
N LEU A 63 2.35 10.27 0.28
CA LEU A 63 3.06 11.56 0.24
C LEU A 63 3.59 11.91 -1.16
N GLY A 64 3.96 10.92 -1.95
CA GLY A 64 4.42 11.08 -3.33
C GLY A 64 3.28 11.53 -4.24
N VAL A 65 2.11 10.92 -4.10
CA VAL A 65 0.89 11.31 -4.81
C VAL A 65 0.48 12.76 -4.52
N GLY A 66 0.67 13.25 -3.29
CA GLY A 66 0.36 14.64 -2.93
C GLY A 66 1.33 15.68 -3.48
N LYS A 67 2.43 15.30 -4.17
CA LYS A 67 3.38 16.23 -4.80
C LYS A 67 3.14 16.44 -6.30
N ASP A 68 2.25 15.66 -6.91
CA ASP A 68 1.89 15.74 -8.33
C ASP A 68 0.55 16.51 -8.57
N GLU A 69 0.10 17.30 -7.59
CA GLU A 69 -0.90 18.37 -7.74
C GLU A 69 -0.24 19.76 -7.63
#